data_AF-A0A944ZTT6-F1
#
_entry.id   AF-A0A944ZTT6-F1
#
_cell.length_a   1.000
_cell.length_b   1.000
_cell.length_c   1.000
_cell.angle_alpha   90.00
_cell.angle_beta   90.00
_cell.angle_gamma   90.00
#
_symmetry.space_group_name_H-M   'P 1'
#
loop_
_entity.id
_entity.type
_entity.pdbx_description
1 polymer ?
#
loop_
_entity_poly.entity_id
_entity_poly.type
_entity_poly.pdbx_seq_one_letter_code
_entity_poly.pdbx_strand_id
1 'polypeptide(L)'
;MIDSKALPELKKHIETLASQLSLFENKVKDAAEIEPGDKGPEEERERILSVITSYQKKLPDLEKEASGPLYKNGSDPIDISRALEGLKDIDQVFIDLKQDVERIADDQYECKLEVYKQEVFKTVELILASFDFVLPNIRFELNYMEKYYREPGNMGKTVVPELNDLVSELEEHSITLDEFFNGYGSGEDKTLGYNVLRMKNGLFSKYQFFDNSPEAYKELNDIYYQVCKLMEAFLKDKRSEPDLGKFYFQVKEMSMLISRMSDVFDTGAFLTTLIQKSKKKYSYADEVRKSVALLQKFNEIKKNLIVYNEQMIKRAQSTLESKFSQEVEKNRLKAVMDETWNCIEARQIHFSRLDMIFSKLLKKNFNIVVREKDAEDITIIITPHHEKKYGRDILNRINIIIQEIDFWYPPDEKQLLFQSIAKTTEKIQNDEPLDKKEFMVMMQGYDKSMEKNIRKTYPNKVKEMGGIYSAFKKLFPGKTEKAKLEKRLMNDKIWEEISEDMENVKRNIAVLSSDNASMKKNVNKFPFLQVAIEHLSQVLYDLSMQMYILFDGVDGRSVANMTNILSTYNEFRDIPSLWAAFSHYYSKTSLQNLSVNEKIMLELTKEPRCQARLKELFKKDD
;
A
#
# COMPACT_ATOMS: atom_id res chain seq x y z
N MET A 1 -7.45 -11.05 29.55
CA MET A 1 -7.72 -9.96 30.51
C MET A 1 -8.56 -10.51 31.64
N ILE A 2 -8.28 -10.07 32.86
CA ILE A 2 -8.91 -10.55 34.09
C ILE A 2 -10.32 -9.98 34.21
N ASP A 3 -11.31 -10.86 34.37
CA ASP A 3 -12.69 -10.47 34.67
C ASP A 3 -12.80 -9.97 36.11
N SER A 4 -13.67 -8.99 36.36
CA SER A 4 -13.96 -8.50 37.71
C SER A 4 -14.41 -9.59 38.68
N LYS A 5 -15.00 -10.69 38.16
CA LYS A 5 -15.40 -11.83 38.97
C LYS A 5 -14.23 -12.71 39.42
N ALA A 6 -13.12 -12.72 38.69
CA ALA A 6 -11.93 -13.50 38.98
C ALA A 6 -10.93 -12.74 39.89
N LEU A 7 -11.04 -11.41 39.97
CA LEU A 7 -10.15 -10.58 40.78
C LEU A 7 -10.14 -10.94 42.28
N PRO A 8 -11.27 -11.25 42.95
CA PRO A 8 -11.25 -11.67 44.36
C PRO A 8 -10.54 -13.00 44.59
N GLU A 9 -10.66 -13.93 43.64
CA GLU A 9 -10.01 -15.24 43.70
C GLU A 9 -8.49 -15.11 43.52
N LEU A 10 -8.06 -14.27 42.58
CA LEU A 10 -6.64 -13.93 42.40
C LEU A 10 -6.03 -13.30 43.66
N LYS A 11 -6.73 -12.35 44.31
CA LYS A 11 -6.25 -11.76 45.57
C LYS A 11 -6.04 -12.81 46.65
N LYS A 12 -6.98 -13.75 46.78
CA LYS A 12 -6.87 -14.87 47.71
C LYS A 12 -5.65 -15.76 47.40
N HIS A 13 -5.36 -16.02 46.13
CA HIS A 13 -4.17 -16.79 45.74
C HIS A 13 -2.87 -16.04 46.05
N ILE A 14 -2.81 -14.73 45.84
CA ILE A 14 -1.65 -13.88 46.21
C ILE A 14 -1.43 -13.89 47.73
N GLU A 15 -2.50 -13.75 48.53
CA GLU A 15 -2.44 -13.87 49.99
C GLU A 15 -1.94 -15.25 50.44
N THR A 16 -2.42 -16.31 49.76
CA THR A 16 -1.97 -17.68 50.01
C THR A 16 -0.48 -17.82 49.72
N LEU A 17 0.01 -17.26 48.61
CA LEU A 17 1.43 -17.31 48.25
C LEU A 17 2.29 -16.56 49.27
N ALA A 18 1.85 -15.38 49.72
CA ALA A 18 2.53 -14.63 50.78
C ALA A 18 2.65 -15.47 52.06
N SER A 19 1.58 -16.20 52.42
CA SER A 19 1.59 -17.11 53.56
C SER A 19 2.55 -18.28 53.35
N GLN A 20 2.58 -18.91 52.17
CA GLN A 20 3.51 -20.01 51.87
C GLN A 20 4.98 -19.55 51.89
N LEU A 21 5.27 -18.38 51.33
CA LEU A 21 6.62 -17.79 51.40
C LEU A 21 7.03 -17.48 52.84
N SER A 22 6.10 -17.01 53.69
CA SER A 22 6.37 -16.78 55.12
C SER A 22 6.66 -18.09 55.87
N LEU A 23 5.94 -19.18 55.53
CA LEU A 23 6.19 -20.50 56.10
C LEU A 23 7.55 -21.06 55.65
N PHE A 24 7.90 -20.88 54.38
CA PHE A 24 9.21 -21.22 53.83
C PHE A 24 10.33 -20.43 54.55
N GLU A 25 10.16 -19.12 54.70
CA GLU A 25 11.07 -18.22 55.40
C GLU A 25 11.30 -18.65 56.85
N ASN A 26 10.22 -18.89 57.61
CA ASN A 26 10.31 -19.32 59.00
C ASN A 26 11.04 -20.67 59.13
N LYS A 27 10.82 -21.59 58.19
CA LYS A 27 11.50 -22.88 58.20
C LYS A 27 13.01 -22.74 58.03
N VAL A 28 13.47 -21.85 57.16
CA VAL A 28 14.90 -21.53 56.97
C VAL A 28 15.44 -20.78 58.18
N LYS A 29 14.68 -19.84 58.75
CA LYS A 29 15.09 -19.06 59.92
C LYS A 29 15.31 -19.93 61.15
N ASP A 30 14.45 -20.91 61.38
CA ASP A 30 14.46 -21.77 62.57
C ASP A 30 15.30 -23.05 62.38
N ALA A 31 15.93 -23.23 61.22
CA ALA A 31 16.77 -24.38 60.93
C ALA A 31 18.05 -24.37 61.77
N ALA A 32 18.31 -25.47 62.49
CA ALA A 32 19.50 -25.62 63.33
C ALA A 32 20.79 -25.76 62.52
N GLU A 33 20.69 -26.30 61.30
CA GLU A 33 21.81 -26.49 60.37
C GLU A 33 21.44 -25.90 59.01
N ILE A 34 22.37 -25.15 58.42
CA ILE A 34 22.30 -24.54 57.09
C ILE A 34 23.58 -24.93 56.38
N GLU A 35 23.46 -25.43 55.16
CA GLU A 35 24.61 -25.75 54.33
C GLU A 35 25.34 -24.45 53.96
N PRO A 36 26.64 -24.33 54.24
CA PRO A 36 27.38 -23.08 54.04
C PRO A 36 27.56 -22.74 52.56
N GLY A 37 27.28 -21.49 52.21
CA GLY A 37 27.78 -20.89 50.97
C GLY A 37 29.26 -20.47 51.10
N ASP A 38 29.77 -19.71 50.13
CA ASP A 38 31.18 -19.27 50.05
C ASP A 38 31.70 -18.52 51.29
N LYS A 39 30.79 -17.94 52.08
CA LYS A 39 31.10 -17.10 53.24
C LYS A 39 30.60 -17.67 54.58
N GLY A 40 30.04 -18.88 54.56
CA GLY A 40 29.58 -19.60 55.74
C GLY A 40 28.05 -19.62 55.94
N PRO A 41 27.56 -20.39 56.95
CA PRO A 41 26.14 -20.72 57.09
C PRO A 41 25.22 -19.55 57.40
N GLU A 42 25.63 -18.62 58.27
CA GLU A 42 24.76 -17.52 58.70
C GLU A 42 24.63 -16.42 57.64
N GLU A 43 25.71 -16.16 56.87
CA GLU A 43 25.62 -15.26 55.71
C GLU A 43 24.75 -15.87 54.60
N GLU A 44 24.80 -17.20 54.42
CA GLU A 44 23.93 -17.90 53.48
C GLU A 44 22.46 -17.87 53.91
N ARG A 45 22.20 -18.02 55.22
CA ARG A 45 20.86 -17.83 55.79
C ARG A 45 20.33 -16.42 55.52
N GLU A 46 21.14 -15.38 55.75
CA GLU A 46 20.76 -13.99 55.45
C GLU A 46 20.49 -13.78 53.95
N ARG A 47 21.30 -14.38 53.07
CA ARG A 47 21.09 -14.33 51.61
C ARG A 47 19.73 -14.94 51.24
N ILE A 48 19.41 -16.14 51.72
CA ILE A 48 18.16 -16.84 51.44
C ILE A 48 16.96 -16.01 51.92
N LEU A 49 17.00 -15.52 53.16
CA LEU A 49 15.93 -14.70 53.73
C LEU A 49 15.72 -13.40 52.94
N SER A 50 16.79 -12.79 52.44
CA SER A 50 16.74 -11.59 51.59
C SER A 50 16.04 -11.87 50.26
N VAL A 51 16.35 -13.01 49.62
CA VAL A 51 15.69 -13.45 48.38
C VAL A 51 14.18 -13.63 48.60
N ILE A 52 13.77 -14.37 49.63
CA ILE A 52 12.34 -14.61 49.93
C ILE A 52 11.60 -13.30 50.28
N THR A 53 12.22 -12.45 51.10
CA THR A 53 11.67 -11.13 51.45
C THR A 53 11.50 -10.23 50.21
N SER A 54 12.41 -10.35 49.22
CA SER A 54 12.32 -9.58 47.99
C SER A 54 11.08 -9.95 47.17
N TYR A 55 10.73 -11.24 47.11
CA TYR A 55 9.52 -11.71 46.42
C TYR A 55 8.25 -11.31 47.15
N GLN A 56 8.21 -11.43 48.48
CA GLN A 56 7.09 -10.95 49.30
C GLN A 56 6.79 -9.47 49.06
N LYS A 57 7.81 -8.63 48.87
CA LYS A 57 7.65 -7.20 48.55
C LYS A 57 7.11 -6.94 47.14
N LYS A 58 7.31 -7.84 46.19
CA LYS A 58 6.81 -7.75 44.81
C LYS A 58 5.34 -8.19 44.69
N LEU A 59 4.84 -9.04 45.59
CA LEU A 59 3.47 -9.57 45.54
C LEU A 59 2.35 -8.49 45.48
N PRO A 60 2.41 -7.38 46.23
CA PRO A 60 1.40 -6.33 46.15
C PRO A 60 1.35 -5.61 44.80
N ASP A 61 2.47 -5.56 44.06
CA ASP A 61 2.51 -4.93 42.75
C ASP A 61 1.81 -5.81 41.70
N LEU A 62 1.77 -7.14 41.89
CA LEU A 62 0.98 -8.06 41.06
C LEU A 62 -0.52 -7.78 41.17
N GLU A 63 -1.00 -7.48 42.38
CA GLU A 63 -2.41 -7.12 42.61
C GLU A 63 -2.76 -5.79 41.91
N LYS A 64 -1.84 -4.82 41.91
CA LYS A 64 -2.02 -3.54 41.18
C LYS A 64 -2.07 -3.75 39.68
N GLU A 65 -1.22 -4.60 39.12
CA GLU A 65 -1.23 -4.92 37.69
C GLU A 65 -2.53 -5.63 37.28
N ALA A 66 -2.99 -6.60 38.09
CA ALA A 66 -4.23 -7.32 37.87
C ALA A 66 -5.50 -6.45 37.98
N SER A 67 -5.50 -5.48 38.88
CA SER A 67 -6.62 -4.56 39.13
C SER A 67 -6.57 -3.27 38.30
N GLY A 68 -5.48 -3.05 37.55
CA GLY A 68 -5.28 -1.89 36.68
C GLY A 68 -5.11 -2.30 35.21
N PRO A 69 -3.89 -2.35 34.65
CA PRO A 69 -3.65 -2.58 33.22
C PRO A 69 -4.25 -3.87 32.63
N LEU A 70 -4.44 -4.91 33.45
CA LEU A 70 -4.95 -6.21 33.02
C LEU A 70 -6.46 -6.42 33.26
N TYR A 71 -7.12 -5.41 33.85
CA TYR A 71 -8.52 -5.45 34.23
C TYR A 71 -9.48 -5.19 33.05
N LYS A 72 -10.47 -6.06 32.88
CA LYS A 72 -11.35 -6.09 31.70
C LYS A 72 -12.51 -5.06 31.72
N ASN A 73 -12.78 -4.35 32.82
CA ASN A 73 -14.03 -3.60 33.04
C ASN A 73 -13.86 -2.07 33.17
N GLY A 74 -13.37 -1.42 32.11
CA GLY A 74 -13.43 0.04 31.95
C GLY A 74 -14.19 0.45 30.69
N SER A 75 -14.79 1.64 30.69
CA SER A 75 -15.29 2.33 29.48
C SER A 75 -14.15 2.79 28.55
N ASP A 76 -12.91 2.72 29.04
CA ASP A 76 -11.71 3.15 28.34
C ASP A 76 -11.04 1.96 27.62
N PRO A 77 -10.54 2.18 26.39
CA PRO A 77 -9.81 1.16 25.65
C PRO A 77 -8.54 0.73 26.39
N ILE A 78 -8.32 -0.57 26.49
CA ILE A 78 -7.14 -1.17 27.14
C ILE A 78 -5.89 -0.82 26.34
N ASP A 79 -4.85 -0.36 27.04
CA ASP A 79 -3.51 -0.24 26.45
C ASP A 79 -2.84 -1.62 26.41
N ILE A 80 -2.92 -2.26 25.23
CA ILE A 80 -2.38 -3.59 24.97
C ILE A 80 -0.87 -3.64 25.22
N SER A 81 -0.13 -2.56 24.96
CA SER A 81 1.33 -2.55 25.14
C SER A 81 1.68 -2.64 26.62
N ARG A 82 1.01 -1.82 27.44
CA ARG A 82 1.17 -1.83 28.89
C ARG A 82 0.70 -3.14 29.52
N ALA A 83 -0.40 -3.70 29.02
CA ALA A 83 -0.89 -4.99 29.49
C ALA A 83 0.11 -6.13 29.18
N LEU A 84 0.71 -6.14 27.99
CA LEU A 84 1.72 -7.14 27.64
C LEU A 84 3.00 -7.00 28.48
N GLU A 85 3.45 -5.78 28.73
CA GLU A 85 4.60 -5.50 29.60
C GLU A 85 4.35 -5.97 31.03
N GLY A 86 3.18 -5.64 31.61
CA GLY A 86 2.80 -6.14 32.93
C GLY A 86 2.74 -7.67 33.01
N LEU A 87 2.26 -8.36 31.97
CA LEU A 87 2.26 -9.83 31.93
C LEU A 87 3.69 -10.40 31.89
N LYS A 88 4.59 -9.80 31.13
CA LYS A 88 6.00 -10.23 31.06
C LYS A 88 6.69 -10.08 32.42
N ASP A 89 6.45 -8.97 33.11
CA ASP A 89 7.00 -8.72 34.43
C ASP A 89 6.48 -9.73 35.46
N ILE A 90 5.17 -10.01 35.43
CA ILE A 90 4.54 -11.03 36.30
C ILE A 90 5.14 -12.41 36.04
N ASP A 91 5.26 -12.79 34.77
CA ASP A 91 5.78 -14.10 34.36
C ASP A 91 7.24 -14.29 34.78
N GLN A 92 8.09 -13.27 34.57
CA GLN A 92 9.49 -13.29 35.01
C GLN A 92 9.60 -13.43 36.54
N VAL A 93 8.80 -12.68 37.31
CA VAL A 93 8.83 -12.76 38.77
C VAL A 93 8.51 -14.17 39.26
N PHE A 94 7.58 -14.87 38.62
CA PHE A 94 7.19 -16.22 39.03
C PHE A 94 8.18 -17.30 38.59
N ILE A 95 8.80 -17.16 37.42
CA ILE A 95 9.88 -18.06 36.99
C ILE A 95 11.10 -17.91 37.89
N ASP A 96 11.55 -16.68 38.17
CA ASP A 96 12.66 -16.42 39.07
C ASP A 96 12.38 -16.98 40.48
N LEU A 97 11.16 -16.75 40.99
CA LEU A 97 10.73 -17.29 42.28
C LEU A 97 10.81 -18.82 42.31
N LYS A 98 10.29 -19.50 41.28
CA LYS A 98 10.33 -20.97 41.22
C LYS A 98 11.77 -21.47 41.21
N GLN A 99 12.63 -20.91 40.36
CA GLN A 99 14.04 -21.29 40.24
C GLN A 99 14.82 -21.06 41.54
N ASP A 100 14.64 -19.90 42.18
CA ASP A 100 15.32 -19.61 43.44
C ASP A 100 14.84 -20.54 44.56
N VAL A 101 13.52 -20.77 44.67
CA VAL A 101 12.96 -21.68 45.69
C VAL A 101 13.39 -23.12 45.47
N GLU A 102 13.47 -23.58 44.22
CA GLU A 102 14.00 -24.89 43.86
C GLU A 102 15.45 -25.04 44.25
N ARG A 103 16.31 -24.11 43.80
CA ARG A 103 17.73 -24.12 44.14
C ARG A 103 17.94 -24.08 45.64
N ILE A 104 17.21 -23.23 46.37
CA ILE A 104 17.31 -23.16 47.83
C ILE A 104 16.88 -24.49 48.48
N ALA A 105 15.80 -25.10 48.02
CA ALA A 105 15.32 -26.36 48.58
C ALA A 105 16.30 -27.52 48.33
N ASP A 106 16.93 -27.53 47.16
CA ASP A 106 17.91 -28.54 46.76
C ASP A 106 19.26 -28.35 47.47
N ASP A 107 19.75 -27.11 47.55
CA ASP A 107 21.00 -26.75 48.24
C ASP A 107 20.88 -26.97 49.76
N GLN A 108 19.70 -26.70 50.34
CA GLN A 108 19.44 -26.77 51.79
C GLN A 108 18.67 -28.05 52.16
N TYR A 109 19.13 -29.20 51.68
CA TYR A 109 18.46 -30.49 51.86
C TYR A 109 18.16 -30.84 53.34
N GLU A 110 19.03 -30.46 54.29
CA GLU A 110 18.82 -30.66 55.74
C GLU A 110 17.63 -29.86 56.30
N CYS A 111 17.24 -28.76 55.65
CA CYS A 111 16.08 -27.95 56.06
C CYS A 111 14.73 -28.62 55.72
N LYS A 112 14.72 -29.68 54.89
CA LYS A 112 13.51 -30.41 54.46
C LYS A 112 12.45 -29.49 53.85
N LEU A 113 12.88 -28.64 52.92
CA LEU A 113 12.04 -27.59 52.30
C LEU A 113 11.11 -28.10 51.19
N GLU A 114 11.22 -29.37 50.80
CA GLU A 114 10.51 -29.94 49.64
C GLU A 114 8.98 -29.72 49.67
N VAL A 115 8.35 -29.92 50.84
CA VAL A 115 6.89 -29.71 50.98
C VAL A 115 6.51 -28.24 50.81
N TYR A 116 7.35 -27.32 51.29
CA TYR A 116 7.10 -25.88 51.15
C TYR A 116 7.36 -25.41 49.71
N LYS A 117 8.37 -25.97 49.02
CA LYS A 117 8.58 -25.77 47.58
C LYS A 117 7.34 -26.14 46.78
N GLN A 118 6.79 -27.34 47.02
CA GLN A 118 5.59 -27.84 46.33
C GLN A 118 4.37 -26.93 46.54
N GLU A 119 4.13 -26.46 47.76
CA GLU A 119 3.01 -25.55 48.05
C GLU A 119 3.19 -24.15 47.45
N VAL A 120 4.43 -23.63 47.44
CA VAL A 120 4.76 -22.38 46.71
C VAL A 120 4.48 -22.57 45.21
N PHE A 121 4.94 -23.66 44.60
CA PHE A 121 4.78 -23.92 43.16
C PHE A 121 3.32 -24.04 42.75
N LYS A 122 2.54 -24.81 43.52
CA LYS A 122 1.11 -24.97 43.31
C LYS A 122 0.36 -23.65 43.41
N THR A 123 0.74 -22.79 44.37
CA THR A 123 0.09 -21.49 44.53
C THR A 123 0.46 -20.54 43.40
N VAL A 124 1.71 -20.58 42.93
CA VAL A 124 2.15 -19.83 41.73
C VAL A 124 1.34 -20.25 40.50
N GLU A 125 1.12 -21.55 40.29
CA GLU A 125 0.31 -22.06 39.17
C GLU A 125 -1.14 -21.56 39.21
N LEU A 126 -1.76 -21.52 40.39
CA LEU A 126 -3.11 -20.97 40.58
C LEU A 126 -3.18 -19.47 40.26
N ILE A 127 -2.10 -18.73 40.52
CA ILE A 127 -2.01 -17.31 40.18
C ILE A 127 -1.81 -17.15 38.66
N LEU A 128 -0.85 -17.86 38.06
CA LEU A 128 -0.57 -17.82 36.62
C LEU A 128 -1.79 -18.22 35.78
N ALA A 129 -2.57 -19.21 36.22
CA ALA A 129 -3.82 -19.60 35.57
C ALA A 129 -4.85 -18.45 35.49
N SER A 130 -4.80 -17.50 36.43
CA SER A 130 -5.65 -16.30 36.40
C SER A 130 -5.20 -15.28 35.33
N PHE A 131 -3.95 -15.36 34.90
CA PHE A 131 -3.36 -14.56 33.83
C PHE A 131 -3.30 -15.30 32.48
N ASP A 132 -3.74 -16.56 32.41
CA ASP A 132 -3.66 -17.38 31.21
C ASP A 132 -4.76 -17.08 30.17
N PHE A 133 -4.71 -15.89 29.62
CA PHE A 133 -5.49 -15.51 28.45
C PHE A 133 -4.61 -15.33 27.21
N VAL A 134 -3.30 -15.47 27.34
CA VAL A 134 -2.35 -15.32 26.23
C VAL A 134 -2.23 -16.65 25.48
N LEU A 135 -2.05 -17.79 26.17
CA LEU A 135 -1.89 -19.10 25.53
C LEU A 135 -3.11 -19.50 24.66
N PRO A 136 -4.37 -19.33 25.10
CA PRO A 136 -5.51 -19.65 24.24
C PRO A 136 -5.54 -18.82 22.95
N ASN A 137 -5.11 -17.56 22.99
CA ASN A 137 -5.04 -16.69 21.81
C ASN A 137 -3.88 -17.10 20.88
N ILE A 138 -2.71 -17.44 21.45
CA ILE A 138 -1.58 -17.98 20.68
C ILE A 138 -2.00 -19.29 19.98
N ARG A 139 -2.61 -20.23 20.71
CA ARG A 139 -3.10 -21.50 20.17
C ARG A 139 -4.19 -21.30 19.12
N PHE A 140 -5.09 -20.33 19.31
CA PHE A 140 -6.07 -19.96 18.30
C PHE A 140 -5.39 -19.50 17.01
N GLU A 141 -4.38 -18.63 17.12
CA GLU A 141 -3.62 -18.15 15.97
C GLU A 141 -2.84 -19.28 15.28
N LEU A 142 -2.21 -20.20 16.03
CA LEU A 142 -1.53 -21.36 15.46
C LEU A 142 -2.48 -22.32 14.75
N ASN A 143 -3.62 -22.65 15.36
CA ASN A 143 -4.66 -23.47 14.72
C ASN A 143 -5.16 -22.82 13.42
N TYR A 144 -5.27 -21.50 13.45
CA TYR A 144 -5.60 -20.72 12.27
C TYR A 144 -4.50 -20.83 11.20
N MET A 145 -3.22 -20.65 11.54
CA MET A 145 -2.10 -20.84 10.60
C MET A 145 -2.10 -22.27 10.04
N GLU A 146 -2.28 -23.27 10.89
CA GLU A 146 -2.36 -24.67 10.51
C GLU A 146 -3.42 -24.96 9.47
N LYS A 147 -4.62 -24.39 9.63
CA LYS A 147 -5.72 -24.58 8.68
C LYS A 147 -5.31 -24.24 7.24
N TYR A 148 -4.46 -23.22 7.04
CA TYR A 148 -4.09 -22.72 5.71
C TYR A 148 -2.70 -23.18 5.22
N TYR A 149 -1.76 -23.45 6.14
CA TYR A 149 -0.40 -23.90 5.79
C TYR A 149 -0.24 -25.43 5.74
N ARG A 150 -1.30 -26.20 6.03
CA ARG A 150 -1.36 -27.65 5.80
C ARG A 150 -1.52 -28.05 4.33
N GLU A 151 -1.81 -27.12 3.42
CA GLU A 151 -1.91 -27.43 1.99
C GLU A 151 -0.55 -27.85 1.40
N PRO A 152 -0.47 -28.90 0.57
CA PRO A 152 0.79 -29.43 0.04
C PRO A 152 1.67 -28.38 -0.69
N GLY A 153 1.06 -27.38 -1.32
CA GLY A 153 1.77 -26.30 -2.01
C GLY A 153 2.49 -25.32 -1.07
N ASN A 154 2.09 -25.26 0.20
CA ASN A 154 2.60 -24.31 1.20
C ASN A 154 3.42 -24.98 2.31
N MET A 155 3.38 -26.31 2.39
CA MET A 155 4.02 -27.12 3.45
C MET A 155 5.53 -26.88 3.56
N GLY A 156 6.24 -26.68 2.44
CA GLY A 156 7.68 -26.40 2.45
C GLY A 156 8.09 -25.02 2.99
N LYS A 157 7.11 -24.15 3.31
CA LYS A 157 7.34 -22.80 3.86
C LYS A 157 6.83 -22.65 5.28
N THR A 158 6.13 -23.65 5.82
CA THR A 158 5.52 -23.57 7.15
C THR A 158 6.57 -23.44 8.25
N VAL A 159 6.23 -22.69 9.28
CA VAL A 159 6.98 -22.58 10.56
C VAL A 159 6.13 -23.06 11.73
N VAL A 160 4.96 -23.63 11.42
CA VAL A 160 4.01 -24.15 12.39
C VAL A 160 4.65 -25.17 13.33
N PRO A 161 5.51 -26.12 12.88
CA PRO A 161 6.19 -27.03 13.80
C PRO A 161 7.04 -26.28 14.82
N GLU A 162 7.91 -25.37 14.38
CA GLU A 162 8.77 -24.60 15.30
C GLU A 162 7.96 -23.71 16.25
N LEU A 163 6.83 -23.16 15.79
CA LEU A 163 5.92 -22.40 16.65
C LEU A 163 5.19 -23.29 17.65
N ASN A 164 4.80 -24.51 17.28
CA ASN A 164 4.17 -25.46 18.19
C ASN A 164 5.15 -25.89 19.29
N ASP A 165 6.40 -26.15 18.93
CA ASP A 165 7.46 -26.46 19.91
C ASP A 165 7.63 -25.29 20.88
N LEU A 166 7.73 -24.06 20.38
CA LEU A 166 7.86 -22.87 21.21
C LEU A 166 6.65 -22.62 22.13
N VAL A 167 5.44 -22.95 21.69
CA VAL A 167 4.25 -22.88 22.55
C VAL A 167 4.23 -23.98 23.59
N SER A 168 4.66 -25.19 23.25
CA SER A 168 4.79 -26.27 24.22
C SER A 168 5.77 -25.92 25.34
N GLU A 169 6.93 -25.33 25.01
CA GLU A 169 7.89 -24.84 26.01
C GLU A 169 7.28 -23.75 26.91
N LEU A 170 6.45 -22.86 26.36
CA LEU A 170 5.75 -21.82 27.14
C LEU A 170 4.64 -22.42 28.03
N GLU A 171 3.90 -23.42 27.54
CA GLU A 171 2.87 -24.16 28.30
C GLU A 171 3.46 -24.96 29.45
N GLU A 172 4.67 -25.50 29.26
CA GLU A 172 5.43 -26.20 30.30
C GLU A 172 6.12 -25.24 31.29
N HIS A 173 6.00 -23.92 31.07
CA HIS A 173 6.69 -22.87 31.84
C HIS A 173 8.23 -23.00 31.82
N SER A 174 8.78 -23.63 30.79
CA SER A 174 10.22 -23.79 30.56
C SER A 174 10.87 -22.52 30.02
N ILE A 175 10.08 -21.63 29.44
CA ILE A 175 10.49 -20.31 28.94
C ILE A 175 9.52 -19.22 29.38
N THR A 176 10.02 -17.99 29.47
CA THR A 176 9.22 -16.80 29.74
C THR A 176 8.43 -16.35 28.50
N LEU A 177 7.40 -15.52 28.70
CA LEU A 177 6.71 -14.80 27.63
C LEU A 177 7.67 -13.92 26.81
N ASP A 178 8.70 -13.34 27.42
CA ASP A 178 9.67 -12.55 26.66
C ASP A 178 10.51 -13.44 25.73
N GLU A 179 10.99 -14.57 26.24
CA GLU A 179 11.73 -15.58 25.46
C GLU A 179 10.86 -16.20 24.37
N PHE A 180 9.56 -16.41 24.62
CA PHE A 180 8.61 -16.81 23.59
C PHE A 180 8.57 -15.79 22.45
N PHE A 181 8.45 -14.49 22.74
CA PHE A 181 8.37 -13.48 21.69
C PHE A 181 9.70 -13.21 20.99
N ASN A 182 10.82 -13.23 21.72
CA ASN A 182 12.12 -12.75 21.25
C ASN A 182 13.12 -13.86 20.92
N GLY A 183 12.89 -15.08 21.41
CA GLY A 183 13.80 -16.22 21.34
C GLY A 183 14.79 -16.23 22.51
N TYR A 184 15.45 -17.37 22.70
CA TYR A 184 16.38 -17.63 23.80
C TYR A 184 17.61 -18.41 23.30
N GLY A 185 18.64 -18.54 24.14
CA GLY A 185 19.92 -19.15 23.79
C GLY A 185 20.88 -18.20 23.04
N SER A 186 22.06 -18.73 22.70
CA SER A 186 23.14 -17.95 22.07
C SER A 186 23.91 -18.76 21.02
N GLY A 187 24.52 -18.07 20.06
CA GLY A 187 25.34 -18.73 19.02
C GLY A 187 24.51 -19.57 18.04
N GLU A 188 24.99 -20.78 17.74
CA GLU A 188 24.34 -21.72 16.83
C GLU A 188 23.11 -22.42 17.45
N ASP A 189 23.03 -22.47 18.78
CA ASP A 189 21.91 -23.07 19.54
C ASP A 189 20.79 -22.06 19.84
N LYS A 190 20.74 -20.93 19.13
CA LYS A 190 19.72 -19.90 19.38
C LYS A 190 18.36 -20.34 18.82
N THR A 191 17.39 -20.51 19.71
CA THR A 191 15.97 -20.69 19.34
C THR A 191 15.38 -19.35 18.92
N LEU A 192 14.69 -19.34 17.77
CA LEU A 192 14.03 -18.14 17.25
C LEU A 192 12.68 -17.94 17.95
N GLY A 193 12.42 -16.72 18.42
CA GLY A 193 11.12 -16.38 19.01
C GLY A 193 10.01 -16.23 17.98
N TYR A 194 8.77 -16.22 18.47
CA TYR A 194 7.54 -16.07 17.70
C TYR A 194 7.63 -14.90 16.70
N ASN A 195 8.13 -13.73 17.11
CA ASN A 195 8.22 -12.55 16.23
C ASN A 195 9.09 -12.81 14.99
N VAL A 196 10.16 -13.59 15.14
CA VAL A 196 11.08 -13.92 14.04
C VAL A 196 10.55 -15.07 13.21
N LEU A 197 10.07 -16.13 13.86
CA LEU A 197 9.48 -17.30 13.20
C LEU A 197 8.30 -16.90 12.31
N ARG A 198 7.44 -15.99 12.79
CA ARG A 198 6.31 -15.47 12.01
C ARG A 198 6.74 -14.79 10.69
N MET A 199 7.92 -14.18 10.64
CA MET A 199 8.44 -13.58 9.39
C MET A 199 9.18 -14.58 8.49
N LYS A 200 9.61 -15.71 9.04
CA LYS A 200 10.45 -16.69 8.34
C LYS A 200 9.69 -17.26 7.14
N ASN A 201 10.43 -17.53 6.07
CA ASN A 201 9.91 -17.98 4.78
C ASN A 201 8.89 -17.02 4.12
N GLY A 202 8.77 -15.77 4.60
CA GLY A 202 7.84 -14.79 4.07
C GLY A 202 6.37 -15.12 4.37
N LEU A 203 6.11 -15.88 5.43
CA LEU A 203 4.75 -16.23 5.86
C LEU A 203 3.94 -15.01 6.25
N PHE A 204 4.57 -14.06 6.95
CA PHE A 204 3.95 -12.80 7.33
C PHE A 204 4.89 -11.61 7.12
N SER A 205 4.30 -10.44 6.96
CA SER A 205 5.02 -9.17 6.95
C SER A 205 5.09 -8.58 8.36
N LYS A 206 6.28 -8.20 8.83
CA LYS A 206 6.46 -7.43 10.08
C LYS A 206 5.87 -6.03 10.05
N TYR A 207 5.56 -5.54 8.85
CA TYR A 207 4.96 -4.23 8.64
C TYR A 207 3.43 -4.30 8.56
N GLN A 208 2.83 -5.44 8.85
CA GLN A 208 1.38 -5.63 8.91
C GLN A 208 0.98 -6.00 10.35
N PHE A 209 -0.17 -5.50 10.82
CA PHE A 209 -0.62 -5.74 12.20
C PHE A 209 -1.13 -7.18 12.43
N PHE A 210 -1.91 -7.74 11.51
CA PHE A 210 -2.29 -9.15 11.44
C PHE A 210 -2.48 -9.55 9.98
N ASP A 211 -2.31 -10.84 9.67
CA ASP A 211 -2.67 -11.34 8.35
C ASP A 211 -4.16 -11.57 8.26
N ASN A 212 -4.72 -11.25 7.10
CA ASN A 212 -6.14 -11.42 6.88
C ASN A 212 -6.45 -12.89 6.55
N SER A 213 -7.70 -13.27 6.77
CA SER A 213 -8.16 -14.57 6.32
C SER A 213 -8.47 -14.61 4.84
N PRO A 214 -8.32 -15.78 4.19
CA PRO A 214 -8.87 -15.96 2.84
C PRO A 214 -10.34 -15.57 2.77
N GLU A 215 -11.11 -15.80 3.85
CA GLU A 215 -12.49 -15.35 3.97
C GLU A 215 -12.62 -13.81 3.95
N ALA A 216 -11.67 -13.06 4.51
CA ALA A 216 -11.64 -11.60 4.45
C ALA A 216 -11.37 -11.07 3.02
N TYR A 217 -10.77 -11.89 2.14
CA TYR A 217 -10.57 -11.54 0.73
C TYR A 217 -11.76 -11.90 -0.16
N LYS A 218 -12.80 -12.55 0.37
CA LYS A 218 -13.96 -12.99 -0.42
C LYS A 218 -14.57 -11.85 -1.24
N GLU A 219 -14.79 -10.70 -0.62
CA GLU A 219 -15.40 -9.55 -1.31
C GLU A 219 -14.50 -8.99 -2.42
N LEU A 220 -13.18 -8.97 -2.21
CA LEU A 220 -12.23 -8.59 -3.25
C LEU A 220 -12.23 -9.58 -4.43
N ASN A 221 -12.26 -10.87 -4.14
CA ASN A 221 -12.39 -11.93 -5.14
C ASN A 221 -13.71 -11.79 -5.92
N ASP A 222 -14.84 -11.59 -5.23
CA ASP A 222 -16.15 -11.39 -5.84
C ASP A 222 -16.16 -10.17 -6.77
N ILE A 223 -15.51 -9.08 -6.40
CA ILE A 223 -15.34 -7.91 -7.27
C ILE A 223 -14.46 -8.24 -8.47
N TYR A 224 -13.32 -8.89 -8.27
CA TYR A 224 -12.43 -9.31 -9.37
C TYR A 224 -13.17 -10.20 -10.38
N TYR A 225 -13.92 -11.20 -9.89
CA TYR A 225 -14.73 -12.08 -10.74
C TYR A 225 -15.81 -11.33 -11.50
N GLN A 226 -16.48 -10.37 -10.86
CA GLN A 226 -17.48 -9.52 -11.52
C GLN A 226 -16.86 -8.67 -12.62
N VAL A 227 -15.69 -8.05 -12.38
CA VAL A 227 -14.98 -7.30 -13.42
C VAL A 227 -14.59 -8.21 -14.57
N CYS A 228 -14.03 -9.40 -14.28
CA CYS A 228 -13.63 -10.33 -15.33
C CYS A 228 -14.83 -10.76 -16.19
N LYS A 229 -15.96 -11.10 -15.56
CA LYS A 229 -17.19 -11.49 -16.26
C LYS A 229 -17.77 -10.35 -17.12
N LEU A 230 -17.75 -9.12 -16.63
CA LEU A 230 -18.20 -7.95 -17.40
C LEU A 230 -17.27 -7.69 -18.59
N MET A 231 -15.96 -7.77 -18.37
CA MET A 231 -14.95 -7.40 -19.36
C MET A 231 -14.66 -8.50 -20.38
N GLU A 232 -14.99 -9.77 -20.12
CA GLU A 232 -14.63 -10.89 -21.02
C GLU A 232 -15.19 -10.71 -22.44
N ALA A 233 -16.50 -10.47 -22.57
CA ALA A 233 -17.14 -10.29 -23.88
C ALA A 233 -16.62 -9.04 -24.59
N PHE A 234 -16.49 -7.94 -23.84
CA PHE A 234 -15.92 -6.70 -24.34
C PHE A 234 -14.49 -6.89 -24.89
N LEU A 235 -13.62 -7.54 -24.12
CA LEU A 235 -12.23 -7.79 -24.53
C LEU A 235 -12.13 -8.80 -25.67
N LYS A 236 -13.04 -9.77 -25.76
CA LYS A 236 -13.11 -10.71 -26.88
C LYS A 236 -13.29 -9.96 -28.21
N ASP A 237 -14.19 -8.98 -28.22
CA ASP A 237 -14.47 -8.16 -29.39
C ASP A 237 -13.35 -7.17 -29.71
N LYS A 238 -12.57 -6.77 -28.70
CA LYS A 238 -11.43 -5.83 -28.83
C LYS A 238 -10.06 -6.52 -28.82
N ARG A 239 -10.02 -7.85 -29.02
CA ARG A 239 -8.80 -8.65 -28.93
C ARG A 239 -7.73 -8.25 -29.96
N SER A 240 -8.15 -7.70 -31.11
CA SER A 240 -7.23 -7.20 -32.14
C SER A 240 -6.53 -5.89 -31.76
N GLU A 241 -7.01 -5.18 -30.73
CA GLU A 241 -6.36 -3.94 -30.28
C GLU A 241 -5.15 -4.27 -29.40
N PRO A 242 -3.93 -3.83 -29.75
CA PRO A 242 -2.72 -4.20 -29.01
C PRO A 242 -2.77 -3.87 -27.51
N ASP A 243 -3.39 -2.73 -27.16
CA ASP A 243 -3.49 -2.26 -25.77
C ASP A 243 -4.43 -3.09 -24.91
N LEU A 244 -5.44 -3.72 -25.50
CA LEU A 244 -6.49 -4.45 -24.78
C LEU A 244 -6.37 -5.97 -24.93
N GLY A 245 -5.92 -6.44 -26.09
CA GLY A 245 -5.81 -7.86 -26.42
C GLY A 245 -4.91 -8.64 -25.44
N LYS A 246 -3.91 -7.99 -24.86
CA LYS A 246 -3.02 -8.59 -23.84
C LYS A 246 -3.75 -9.03 -22.57
N PHE A 247 -4.86 -8.38 -22.23
CA PHE A 247 -5.62 -8.70 -21.02
C PHE A 247 -6.65 -9.82 -21.22
N TYR A 248 -7.02 -10.13 -22.47
CA TYR A 248 -8.13 -11.03 -22.76
C TYR A 248 -7.96 -12.41 -22.10
N PHE A 249 -6.78 -13.02 -22.23
CA PHE A 249 -6.51 -14.33 -21.64
C PHE A 249 -6.51 -14.29 -20.11
N GLN A 250 -5.89 -13.27 -19.52
CA GLN A 250 -5.86 -13.10 -18.06
C GLN A 250 -7.25 -12.95 -17.46
N VAL A 251 -8.15 -12.22 -18.13
CA VAL A 251 -9.56 -12.06 -17.76
C VAL A 251 -10.35 -13.34 -17.97
N LYS A 252 -10.20 -13.99 -19.13
CA LYS A 252 -10.94 -15.22 -19.47
C LYS A 252 -10.62 -16.37 -18.50
N GLU A 253 -9.36 -16.51 -18.14
CA GLU A 253 -8.90 -17.59 -17.25
C GLU A 253 -9.11 -17.27 -15.77
N MET A 254 -9.48 -16.02 -15.44
CA MET A 254 -9.62 -15.54 -14.05
C MET A 254 -8.38 -15.89 -13.21
N SER A 255 -7.21 -15.72 -13.83
CA SER A 255 -5.93 -16.27 -13.35
C SER A 255 -5.42 -15.73 -12.01
N MET A 256 -6.02 -14.67 -11.47
CA MET A 256 -5.58 -14.02 -10.23
C MET A 256 -6.55 -14.32 -9.08
N LEU A 257 -6.33 -15.42 -8.37
CA LEU A 257 -7.02 -15.68 -7.11
C LEU A 257 -6.35 -14.91 -5.96
N ILE A 258 -7.11 -14.10 -5.24
CA ILE A 258 -6.61 -13.40 -4.05
C ILE A 258 -6.68 -14.35 -2.86
N SER A 259 -5.54 -14.97 -2.55
CA SER A 259 -5.39 -15.93 -1.45
C SER A 259 -4.55 -15.38 -0.31
N ARG A 260 -3.70 -14.39 -0.59
CA ARG A 260 -2.78 -13.75 0.33
C ARG A 260 -2.72 -12.27 0.07
N MET A 261 -2.16 -11.53 1.03
CA MET A 261 -2.13 -10.07 0.97
C MET A 261 -1.35 -9.50 -0.23
N SER A 262 -0.28 -10.16 -0.68
CA SER A 262 0.45 -9.75 -1.90
C SER A 262 -0.45 -9.69 -3.12
N ASP A 263 -1.34 -10.68 -3.24
CA ASP A 263 -2.24 -10.85 -4.37
C ASP A 263 -3.23 -9.66 -4.49
N VAL A 264 -3.54 -8.99 -3.36
CA VAL A 264 -4.38 -7.77 -3.33
C VAL A 264 -3.70 -6.61 -4.07
N PHE A 265 -2.38 -6.46 -3.91
CA PHE A 265 -1.63 -5.43 -4.62
C PHE A 265 -1.56 -5.73 -6.11
N ASP A 266 -1.20 -6.96 -6.47
CA ASP A 266 -1.04 -7.40 -7.86
C ASP A 266 -2.36 -7.32 -8.63
N THR A 267 -3.44 -7.83 -8.03
CA THR A 267 -4.78 -7.78 -8.63
C THR A 267 -5.28 -6.34 -8.74
N GLY A 268 -5.04 -5.50 -7.73
CA GLY A 268 -5.38 -4.09 -7.79
C GLY A 268 -4.65 -3.34 -8.90
N ALA A 269 -3.36 -3.62 -9.10
CA ALA A 269 -2.57 -3.04 -10.19
C ALA A 269 -3.10 -3.49 -11.56
N PHE A 270 -3.34 -4.80 -11.73
CA PHE A 270 -3.94 -5.34 -12.95
C PHE A 270 -5.29 -4.69 -13.30
N LEU A 271 -6.22 -4.63 -12.35
CA LEU A 271 -7.54 -4.03 -12.56
C LEU A 271 -7.43 -2.55 -12.91
N THR A 272 -6.55 -1.82 -12.24
CA THR A 272 -6.30 -0.40 -12.53
C THR A 272 -5.84 -0.21 -13.96
N THR A 273 -4.81 -0.95 -14.40
CA THR A 273 -4.28 -0.83 -15.76
C THR A 273 -5.31 -1.24 -16.82
N LEU A 274 -6.03 -2.35 -16.61
CA LEU A 274 -7.08 -2.82 -17.52
C LEU A 274 -8.16 -1.76 -17.73
N ILE A 275 -8.68 -1.21 -16.63
CA ILE A 275 -9.79 -0.26 -16.66
C ILE A 275 -9.32 1.09 -17.22
N GLN A 276 -8.12 1.56 -16.85
CA GLN A 276 -7.56 2.80 -17.37
C GLN A 276 -7.36 2.75 -18.89
N LYS A 277 -6.81 1.65 -19.42
CA LYS A 277 -6.65 1.46 -20.87
C LYS A 277 -8.00 1.34 -21.58
N SER A 278 -8.96 0.63 -20.99
CA SER A 278 -10.30 0.47 -21.58
C SER A 278 -11.07 1.80 -21.61
N LYS A 279 -11.02 2.59 -20.51
CA LYS A 279 -11.72 3.88 -20.40
C LYS A 279 -11.26 4.90 -21.43
N LYS A 280 -9.98 4.89 -21.82
CA LYS A 280 -9.41 5.87 -22.77
C LYS A 280 -10.17 5.94 -24.11
N LYS A 281 -10.65 4.79 -24.61
CA LYS A 281 -11.39 4.69 -25.88
C LYS A 281 -12.84 4.25 -25.70
N TYR A 282 -13.17 3.51 -24.65
CA TYR A 282 -14.49 2.89 -24.50
C TYR A 282 -15.20 3.30 -23.20
N SER A 283 -14.93 4.50 -22.70
CA SER A 283 -15.60 5.08 -21.52
C SER A 283 -17.13 5.06 -21.56
N TYR A 284 -17.72 5.09 -22.76
CA TYR A 284 -19.16 5.04 -22.97
C TYR A 284 -19.75 3.62 -22.86
N ALA A 285 -18.92 2.57 -22.95
CA ALA A 285 -19.36 1.19 -22.89
C ALA A 285 -19.79 0.83 -21.46
N ASP A 286 -20.93 0.16 -21.32
CA ASP A 286 -21.52 -0.20 -20.03
C ASP A 286 -20.60 -1.09 -19.20
N GLU A 287 -19.90 -2.03 -19.84
CA GLU A 287 -18.94 -2.94 -19.22
C GLU A 287 -17.81 -2.15 -18.55
N VAL A 288 -17.30 -1.13 -19.23
CA VAL A 288 -16.21 -0.28 -18.74
C VAL A 288 -16.70 0.61 -17.59
N ARG A 289 -17.86 1.26 -17.72
CA ARG A 289 -18.44 2.11 -16.66
C ARG A 289 -18.70 1.33 -15.38
N LYS A 290 -19.31 0.15 -15.50
CA LYS A 290 -19.57 -0.74 -14.35
C LYS A 290 -18.26 -1.21 -13.70
N SER A 291 -17.25 -1.51 -14.51
CA SER A 291 -15.93 -1.92 -14.01
C SER A 291 -15.20 -0.80 -13.26
N VAL A 292 -15.32 0.46 -13.70
CA VAL A 292 -14.78 1.62 -12.97
C VAL A 292 -15.38 1.70 -11.55
N ALA A 293 -16.70 1.57 -11.42
CA ALA A 293 -17.36 1.59 -10.11
C ALA A 293 -16.93 0.40 -9.23
N LEU A 294 -16.73 -0.78 -9.81
CA LEU A 294 -16.22 -1.95 -9.11
C LEU A 294 -14.78 -1.77 -8.62
N LEU A 295 -13.91 -1.15 -9.42
CA LEU A 295 -12.53 -0.83 -9.02
C LEU A 295 -12.49 0.19 -7.87
N GLN A 296 -13.39 1.17 -7.84
CA GLN A 296 -13.50 2.09 -6.71
C GLN A 296 -13.82 1.32 -5.41
N LYS A 297 -14.81 0.42 -5.44
CA LYS A 297 -15.14 -0.46 -4.30
C LYS A 297 -13.97 -1.36 -3.91
N PHE A 298 -13.27 -1.95 -4.88
CA PHE A 298 -12.08 -2.75 -4.64
C PHE A 298 -11.03 -1.96 -3.85
N ASN A 299 -10.76 -0.71 -4.27
CA ASN A 299 -9.80 0.16 -3.62
C ASN A 299 -10.22 0.59 -2.20
N GLU A 300 -11.52 0.77 -1.95
CA GLU A 300 -12.05 1.05 -0.61
C GLU A 300 -11.85 -0.14 0.33
N ILE A 301 -12.22 -1.35 -0.09
CA ILE A 301 -12.04 -2.57 0.71
C ILE A 301 -10.55 -2.84 0.95
N LYS A 302 -9.72 -2.67 -0.09
CA LYS A 302 -8.26 -2.77 0.02
C LYS A 302 -7.70 -1.86 1.12
N LYS A 303 -8.18 -0.61 1.21
CA LYS A 303 -7.73 0.33 2.25
C LYS A 303 -8.09 -0.14 3.66
N ASN A 304 -9.23 -0.80 3.83
CA ASN A 304 -9.67 -1.34 5.12
C ASN A 304 -8.88 -2.59 5.52
N LEU A 305 -8.49 -3.43 4.55
CA LEU A 305 -7.78 -4.68 4.80
C LEU A 305 -6.29 -4.46 5.11
N ILE A 306 -5.66 -3.45 4.51
CA ILE A 306 -4.23 -3.20 4.69
C ILE A 306 -4.02 -2.27 5.89
N VAL A 307 -3.38 -2.78 6.93
CA VAL A 307 -3.11 -2.05 8.17
C VAL A 307 -1.64 -2.18 8.51
N TYR A 308 -0.88 -1.12 8.19
CA TYR A 308 0.55 -1.10 8.45
C TYR A 308 0.85 -1.00 9.95
N ASN A 309 1.86 -1.76 10.40
CA ASN A 309 2.42 -1.60 11.74
C ASN A 309 3.31 -0.35 11.78
N GLU A 310 2.69 0.82 11.96
CA GLU A 310 3.39 2.10 11.97
C GLU A 310 4.46 2.19 13.06
N GLN A 311 4.25 1.53 14.20
CA GLN A 311 5.24 1.53 15.29
C GLN A 311 6.54 0.84 14.86
N MET A 312 6.44 -0.32 14.20
CA MET A 312 7.61 -1.02 13.65
C MET A 312 8.31 -0.18 12.57
N ILE A 313 7.56 0.50 11.71
CA ILE A 313 8.11 1.38 10.67
C ILE A 313 8.84 2.58 11.32
N LYS A 314 8.25 3.21 12.34
CA LYS A 314 8.86 4.30 13.12
C LYS A 314 10.14 3.84 13.82
N ARG A 315 10.15 2.66 14.45
CA ARG A 315 11.36 2.07 15.06
C ARG A 315 12.47 1.85 14.03
N ALA A 316 12.14 1.31 12.86
CA ALA A 316 13.09 1.11 11.76
C ALA A 316 13.64 2.45 11.25
N GLN A 317 12.80 3.48 11.15
CA GLN A 317 13.20 4.83 10.79
C GLN A 317 14.14 5.44 11.83
N SER A 318 13.83 5.38 13.12
CA SER A 318 14.72 5.91 14.18
C SER A 318 16.07 5.21 14.20
N THR A 319 16.10 3.91 13.92
CA THR A 319 17.35 3.14 13.77
C THR A 319 18.18 3.62 12.56
N LEU A 320 17.53 4.01 11.48
CA LEU A 320 18.21 4.63 10.33
C LEU A 320 18.75 6.00 10.70
N GLU A 321 17.92 6.86 11.29
CA GLU A 321 18.28 8.23 11.69
C GLU A 321 19.49 8.28 12.62
N SER A 322 19.61 7.32 13.56
CA SER A 322 20.77 7.23 14.46
C SER A 322 22.07 6.81 13.74
N LYS A 323 21.99 6.10 12.62
CA LYS A 323 23.16 5.67 11.82
C LYS A 323 23.71 6.73 10.88
N PHE A 324 22.94 7.77 10.55
CA PHE A 324 23.37 8.83 9.65
C PHE A 324 23.83 10.06 10.45
N SER A 325 25.14 10.34 10.43
CA SER A 325 25.72 11.50 11.12
C SER A 325 25.74 12.76 10.25
N GLN A 326 25.81 12.62 8.93
CA GLN A 326 25.91 13.75 8.00
C GLN A 326 24.53 14.35 7.69
N GLU A 327 24.41 15.68 7.77
CA GLU A 327 23.16 16.41 7.48
C GLU A 327 22.64 16.14 6.06
N VAL A 328 23.54 16.00 5.09
CA VAL A 328 23.20 15.64 3.71
C VAL A 328 22.56 14.24 3.63
N GLU A 329 23.06 13.26 4.38
CA GLU A 329 22.47 11.91 4.43
C GLU A 329 21.10 11.94 5.11
N LYS A 330 20.94 12.72 6.19
CA LYS A 330 19.66 12.91 6.88
C LYS A 330 18.60 13.54 5.96
N ASN A 331 18.96 14.56 5.18
CA ASN A 331 18.05 15.17 4.22
C ASN A 331 17.61 14.19 3.13
N ARG A 332 18.51 13.33 2.64
CA ARG A 332 18.15 12.28 1.67
C ARG A 332 17.26 11.21 2.27
N LEU A 333 17.53 10.79 3.51
CA LEU A 333 16.68 9.85 4.24
C LEU A 333 15.27 10.42 4.37
N LYS A 334 15.14 11.68 4.81
CA LYS A 334 13.86 12.35 4.95
C LYS A 334 13.05 12.34 3.65
N ALA A 335 13.68 12.69 2.52
CA ALA A 335 13.00 12.69 1.22
C ALA A 335 12.44 11.30 0.84
N VAL A 336 13.20 10.22 1.06
CA VAL A 336 12.74 8.84 0.78
C VAL A 336 11.63 8.43 1.75
N MET A 337 11.78 8.77 3.03
CA MET A 337 10.79 8.41 4.06
C MET A 337 9.48 9.17 3.89
N ASP A 338 9.51 10.45 3.53
CA ASP A 338 8.30 11.24 3.25
C ASP A 338 7.50 10.62 2.09
N GLU A 339 8.17 10.20 1.01
CA GLU A 339 7.51 9.50 -0.10
C GLU A 339 6.96 8.12 0.34
N THR A 340 7.73 7.40 1.16
CA THR A 340 7.32 6.09 1.69
C THR A 340 6.07 6.21 2.57
N TRP A 341 6.03 7.19 3.46
CA TRP A 341 4.86 7.46 4.33
C TRP A 341 3.62 7.84 3.51
N ASN A 342 3.76 8.67 2.47
CA ASN A 342 2.65 8.96 1.56
C ASN A 342 2.07 7.68 0.91
N CYS A 343 2.93 6.73 0.52
CA CYS A 343 2.48 5.45 -0.05
C CYS A 343 1.88 4.50 1.00
N ILE A 344 2.36 4.55 2.24
CA ILE A 344 1.78 3.82 3.38
C ILE A 344 0.38 4.35 3.67
N GLU A 345 0.20 5.67 3.77
CA GLU A 345 -1.11 6.32 3.99
C GLU A 345 -2.10 5.96 2.87
N ALA A 346 -1.64 5.95 1.62
CA ALA A 346 -2.46 5.55 0.48
C ALA A 346 -2.72 4.04 0.39
N ARG A 347 -2.08 3.22 1.24
CA ARG A 347 -2.13 1.74 1.22
C ARG A 347 -1.67 1.12 -0.10
N GLN A 348 -0.63 1.69 -0.69
CA GLN A 348 -0.15 1.35 -2.03
C GLN A 348 1.20 0.62 -2.06
N ILE A 349 1.97 0.64 -0.97
CA ILE A 349 3.32 0.06 -0.97
C ILE A 349 3.33 -1.41 -0.55
N HIS A 350 3.80 -2.28 -1.43
CA HIS A 350 3.96 -3.69 -1.08
C HIS A 350 4.95 -3.87 0.09
N PHE A 351 4.73 -4.84 0.98
CA PHE A 351 5.60 -5.01 2.16
C PHE A 351 7.03 -5.41 1.80
N SER A 352 7.22 -6.27 0.80
CA SER A 352 8.56 -6.59 0.28
C SER A 352 9.28 -5.34 -0.27
N ARG A 353 8.52 -4.35 -0.78
CA ARG A 353 9.07 -3.07 -1.21
C ARG A 353 9.56 -2.26 -0.01
N LEU A 354 8.79 -2.21 1.08
CA LEU A 354 9.23 -1.59 2.34
C LEU A 354 10.52 -2.24 2.84
N ASP A 355 10.59 -3.58 2.89
CA ASP A 355 11.81 -4.29 3.30
C ASP A 355 13.01 -3.94 2.40
N MET A 356 12.80 -3.88 1.08
CA MET A 356 13.84 -3.46 0.14
C MET A 356 14.31 -2.02 0.41
N ILE A 357 13.39 -1.08 0.67
CA ILE A 357 13.71 0.33 0.97
C ILE A 357 14.59 0.39 2.22
N PHE A 358 14.13 -0.19 3.34
CA PHE A 358 14.90 -0.19 4.59
C PHE A 358 16.27 -0.87 4.42
N SER A 359 16.32 -2.00 3.72
CA SER A 359 17.57 -2.72 3.46
C SER A 359 18.57 -1.91 2.63
N LYS A 360 18.11 -1.17 1.61
CA LYS A 360 18.95 -0.29 0.81
C LYS A 360 19.44 0.92 1.62
N LEU A 361 18.56 1.54 2.41
CA LEU A 361 18.92 2.66 3.28
C LEU A 361 19.97 2.25 4.33
N LEU A 362 19.85 1.07 4.93
CA LEU A 362 20.85 0.53 5.86
C LEU A 362 22.25 0.41 5.23
N LYS A 363 22.32 0.12 3.93
CA LYS A 363 23.58 0.06 3.15
C LYS A 363 24.02 1.44 2.62
N LYS A 364 23.38 2.52 3.06
CA LYS A 364 23.56 3.91 2.54
C LYS A 364 23.32 4.04 1.03
N ASN A 365 22.53 3.14 0.44
CA ASN A 365 22.17 3.20 -0.97
C ASN A 365 20.89 4.01 -1.14
N PHE A 366 21.05 5.26 -1.59
CA PHE A 366 19.93 6.17 -1.88
C PHE A 366 19.40 6.07 -3.32
N ASN A 367 19.86 5.09 -4.13
CA ASN A 367 19.23 4.78 -5.40
C ASN A 367 17.99 3.89 -5.17
N ILE A 368 16.96 4.54 -4.64
CA ILE A 368 15.70 3.92 -4.23
C ILE A 368 14.55 4.57 -4.99
N VAL A 369 13.82 3.74 -5.70
CA VAL A 369 12.52 4.08 -6.28
C VAL A 369 11.47 3.60 -5.30
N VAL A 370 10.67 4.50 -4.73
CA VAL A 370 9.61 4.09 -3.79
C VAL A 370 8.40 3.57 -4.58
N ARG A 371 7.94 4.34 -5.56
CA ARG A 371 6.80 4.00 -6.43
C ARG A 371 7.24 3.28 -7.69
N GLU A 372 6.67 2.10 -7.94
CA GLU A 372 6.87 1.42 -9.22
C GLU A 372 6.17 2.18 -10.34
N LYS A 373 6.79 2.19 -11.51
CA LYS A 373 6.24 2.82 -12.71
C LYS A 373 5.46 1.81 -13.52
N ASP A 374 4.48 2.33 -14.24
CA ASP A 374 3.96 1.62 -15.40
C ASP A 374 5.12 1.30 -16.35
N ALA A 375 5.14 0.09 -16.90
CA ALA A 375 6.20 -0.34 -17.83
C ALA A 375 6.32 0.54 -19.09
N GLU A 376 5.28 1.33 -19.37
CA GLU A 376 5.21 2.26 -20.50
C GLU A 376 5.77 3.66 -20.15
N ASP A 377 5.97 3.98 -18.87
CA ASP A 377 6.58 5.25 -18.43
C ASP A 377 8.12 5.18 -18.47
N ILE A 378 8.69 5.77 -19.52
CA ILE A 378 10.13 5.82 -19.77
C ILE A 378 10.85 6.97 -19.06
N THR A 379 10.14 7.80 -18.27
CA THR A 379 10.77 8.91 -17.54
C THR A 379 11.71 8.41 -16.42
N ILE A 380 12.61 9.26 -15.94
CA ILE A 380 13.57 8.91 -14.87
C ILE A 380 12.92 9.17 -13.51
N ILE A 381 12.92 8.20 -12.59
CA ILE A 381 12.61 8.51 -11.18
C ILE A 381 13.83 9.14 -10.53
N ILE A 382 13.67 10.39 -10.12
CA ILE A 382 14.76 11.17 -9.52
C ILE A 382 14.89 10.78 -8.05
N THR A 383 15.75 9.79 -7.81
CA THR A 383 16.19 9.39 -6.47
C THR A 383 17.19 10.42 -5.93
N PRO A 384 17.40 10.50 -4.60
CA PRO A 384 18.43 11.38 -4.05
C PRO A 384 19.85 11.05 -4.55
N HIS A 385 20.09 9.81 -4.99
CA HIS A 385 21.33 9.42 -5.68
C HIS A 385 21.43 10.07 -7.07
N HIS A 386 20.38 9.98 -7.90
CA HIS A 386 20.37 10.60 -9.23
C HIS A 386 20.53 12.12 -9.17
N GLU A 387 19.85 12.77 -8.22
CA GLU A 387 19.99 14.20 -7.95
C GLU A 387 21.45 14.58 -7.66
N LYS A 388 22.16 13.80 -6.85
CA LYS A 388 23.59 14.03 -6.57
C LYS A 388 24.46 13.86 -7.83
N LYS A 389 24.19 12.84 -8.65
CA LYS A 389 25.06 12.42 -9.77
C LYS A 389 24.87 13.27 -11.04
N TYR A 390 23.65 13.75 -11.28
CA TYR A 390 23.26 14.44 -12.51
C TYR A 390 22.64 15.82 -12.31
N GLY A 391 22.19 16.15 -11.09
CA GLY A 391 21.47 17.39 -10.79
C GLY A 391 19.97 17.28 -11.07
N ARG A 392 19.15 17.68 -10.08
CA ARG A 392 17.68 17.55 -10.16
C ARG A 392 17.06 18.36 -11.28
N ASP A 393 17.52 19.60 -11.51
CA ASP A 393 16.98 20.46 -12.57
C ASP A 393 17.20 19.88 -13.97
N ILE A 394 18.37 19.26 -14.19
CA ILE A 394 18.70 18.62 -15.47
C ILE A 394 17.80 17.40 -15.69
N LEU A 395 17.64 16.55 -14.69
CA LEU A 395 16.78 15.36 -14.79
C LEU A 395 15.30 15.73 -14.94
N ASN A 396 14.82 16.75 -14.21
CA ASN A 396 13.47 17.28 -14.40
C ASN A 396 13.26 17.79 -15.83
N ARG A 397 14.24 18.51 -16.38
CA ARG A 397 14.18 18.98 -17.76
C ARG A 397 14.14 17.81 -18.75
N ILE A 398 14.96 16.79 -18.54
CA ILE A 398 14.94 15.57 -19.36
C ILE A 398 13.56 14.91 -19.30
N ASN A 399 12.99 14.73 -18.10
CA ASN A 399 11.66 14.15 -17.94
C ASN A 399 10.58 14.97 -18.67
N ILE A 400 10.63 16.30 -18.59
CA ILE A 400 9.71 17.16 -19.34
C ILE A 400 9.86 16.92 -20.85
N ILE A 401 11.09 16.85 -21.38
CA ILE A 401 11.31 16.58 -22.81
C ILE A 401 10.75 15.21 -23.20
N ILE A 402 10.98 14.18 -22.40
CA ILE A 402 10.46 12.83 -22.63
C ILE A 402 8.93 12.85 -22.67
N GLN A 403 8.31 13.48 -21.68
CA GLN A 403 6.85 13.62 -21.61
C GLN A 403 6.31 14.45 -22.78
N GLU A 404 7.02 15.49 -23.22
CA GLU A 404 6.60 16.27 -24.38
C GLU A 404 6.68 15.47 -25.68
N ILE A 405 7.71 14.63 -25.84
CA ILE A 405 7.81 13.72 -26.99
C ILE A 405 6.64 12.72 -26.92
N ASP A 406 6.36 12.16 -25.75
CA ASP A 406 5.21 11.26 -25.56
C ASP A 406 3.89 11.95 -25.82
N PHE A 407 3.78 13.21 -25.46
CA PHE A 407 2.51 13.90 -25.56
C PHE A 407 2.18 14.35 -26.98
N TRP A 408 3.18 14.82 -27.74
CA TRP A 408 2.95 15.49 -29.02
C TRP A 408 3.21 14.64 -30.26
N TYR A 409 4.02 13.59 -30.16
CA TYR A 409 4.38 12.78 -31.33
C TYR A 409 3.36 11.63 -31.55
N PRO A 410 3.07 11.28 -32.81
CA PRO A 410 2.21 10.14 -33.12
C PRO A 410 2.93 8.80 -32.82
N PRO A 411 2.18 7.69 -32.59
CA PRO A 411 2.76 6.38 -32.22
C PRO A 411 3.87 5.88 -33.15
N ASP A 412 3.73 6.08 -34.46
CA ASP A 412 4.67 5.57 -35.46
C ASP A 412 6.02 6.29 -35.43
N GLU A 413 6.03 7.60 -35.11
CA GLU A 413 7.25 8.39 -34.92
C GLU A 413 7.87 8.16 -33.53
N LYS A 414 7.04 7.85 -32.53
CA LYS A 414 7.47 7.60 -31.15
C LYS A 414 8.36 6.38 -31.01
N GLN A 415 8.05 5.28 -31.69
CA GLN A 415 8.74 3.99 -31.47
C GLN A 415 10.27 4.10 -31.61
N LEU A 416 10.76 4.74 -32.67
CA LEU A 416 12.20 4.88 -32.92
C LEU A 416 12.86 5.84 -31.90
N LEU A 417 12.19 6.94 -31.57
CA LEU A 417 12.69 7.92 -30.58
C LEU A 417 12.76 7.30 -29.18
N PHE A 418 11.75 6.51 -28.81
CA PHE A 418 11.62 5.92 -27.49
C PHE A 418 12.55 4.74 -27.26
N GLN A 419 12.94 4.00 -28.30
CA GLN A 419 13.96 2.96 -28.14
C GLN A 419 15.30 3.53 -27.64
N SER A 420 15.73 4.69 -28.17
CA SER A 420 16.98 5.34 -27.75
C SER A 420 16.86 5.94 -26.35
N ILE A 421 15.75 6.64 -26.10
CA ILE A 421 15.49 7.27 -24.80
C ILE A 421 15.35 6.21 -23.71
N ALA A 422 14.55 5.16 -23.92
CA ALA A 422 14.31 4.09 -22.94
C ALA A 422 15.61 3.38 -22.54
N LYS A 423 16.45 2.98 -23.51
CA LYS A 423 17.76 2.37 -23.22
C LYS A 423 18.63 3.28 -22.35
N THR A 424 18.55 4.59 -22.58
CA THR A 424 19.37 5.54 -21.83
C THR A 424 18.81 5.84 -20.45
N THR A 425 17.48 5.97 -20.31
CA THR A 425 16.84 6.19 -19.02
C THR A 425 16.93 4.95 -18.13
N GLU A 426 16.86 3.74 -18.69
CA GLU A 426 17.11 2.48 -18.00
C GLU A 426 18.53 2.41 -17.44
N LYS A 427 19.55 2.75 -18.25
CA LYS A 427 20.94 2.85 -17.78
C LYS A 427 21.08 3.83 -16.61
N ILE A 428 20.42 4.99 -16.67
CA ILE A 428 20.43 5.95 -15.57
C ILE A 428 19.76 5.36 -14.33
N GLN A 429 18.61 4.71 -14.50
CA GLN A 429 17.81 4.14 -13.42
C GLN A 429 18.52 2.99 -12.69
N ASN A 430 19.28 2.18 -13.44
CA ASN A 430 20.06 1.04 -12.95
C ASN A 430 21.49 1.42 -12.49
N ASP A 431 21.87 2.69 -12.59
CA ASP A 431 23.22 3.19 -12.32
C ASP A 431 24.33 2.58 -13.18
N GLU A 432 24.00 2.22 -14.43
CA GLU A 432 24.93 1.66 -15.41
C GLU A 432 25.84 2.73 -16.06
N PRO A 433 27.01 2.34 -16.62
CA PRO A 433 27.88 3.25 -17.33
C PRO A 433 27.20 3.93 -18.54
N LEU A 434 27.30 5.25 -18.61
CA LEU A 434 26.74 6.09 -19.67
C LEU A 434 27.75 7.16 -20.09
N ASP A 435 27.92 7.39 -21.40
CA ASP A 435 28.61 8.58 -21.89
C ASP A 435 27.71 9.81 -21.64
N LYS A 436 28.02 10.55 -20.57
CA LYS A 436 27.29 11.74 -20.17
C LYS A 436 27.28 12.81 -21.26
N LYS A 437 28.36 12.93 -22.04
CA LYS A 437 28.48 13.98 -23.06
C LYS A 437 27.57 13.66 -24.24
N GLU A 438 27.60 12.42 -24.72
CA GLU A 438 26.72 11.96 -25.79
C GLU A 438 25.24 12.11 -25.42
N PHE A 439 24.87 11.65 -24.22
CA PHE A 439 23.50 11.75 -23.73
C PHE A 439 23.00 13.21 -23.65
N MET A 440 23.82 14.11 -23.10
CA MET A 440 23.45 15.51 -22.97
C MET A 440 23.31 16.20 -24.34
N VAL A 441 24.16 15.84 -25.31
CA VAL A 441 24.04 16.35 -26.69
C VAL A 441 22.73 15.88 -27.34
N MET A 442 22.37 14.61 -27.16
CA MET A 442 21.10 14.06 -27.67
C MET A 442 19.89 14.79 -27.07
N MET A 443 19.83 14.95 -25.74
CA MET A 443 18.71 15.62 -25.08
C MET A 443 18.61 17.11 -25.43
N GLN A 444 19.74 17.80 -25.60
CA GLN A 444 19.75 19.19 -26.09
C GLN A 444 19.25 19.29 -27.54
N GLY A 445 19.53 18.29 -28.37
CA GLY A 445 18.98 18.19 -29.73
C GLY A 445 17.45 18.14 -29.71
N TYR A 446 16.88 17.26 -28.88
CA TYR A 446 15.43 17.19 -28.68
C TYR A 446 14.86 18.50 -28.14
N ASP A 447 15.49 19.09 -27.12
CA ASP A 447 15.03 20.33 -26.50
C ASP A 447 14.91 21.49 -27.51
N LYS A 448 15.92 21.66 -28.37
CA LYS A 448 15.92 22.68 -29.43
C LYS A 448 14.84 22.42 -30.47
N SER A 449 14.63 21.16 -30.85
CA SER A 449 13.57 20.76 -31.78
C SER A 449 12.18 21.09 -31.21
N MET A 450 11.92 20.73 -29.96
CA MET A 450 10.67 21.00 -29.25
C MET A 450 10.39 22.50 -29.16
N GLU A 451 11.39 23.32 -28.86
CA GLU A 451 11.24 24.78 -28.78
C GLU A 451 10.82 25.38 -30.13
N LYS A 452 11.48 24.97 -31.23
CA LYS A 452 11.24 25.49 -32.58
C LYS A 452 9.90 25.06 -33.17
N ASN A 453 9.48 23.82 -32.90
CA ASN A 453 8.38 23.20 -33.61
C ASN A 453 7.07 23.21 -32.81
N ILE A 454 7.15 23.03 -31.48
CA ILE A 454 5.98 22.74 -30.65
C ILE A 454 5.75 23.85 -29.61
N ARG A 455 6.74 24.16 -28.76
CA ARG A 455 6.52 25.06 -27.59
C ARG A 455 6.13 26.49 -27.99
N LYS A 456 6.50 26.96 -29.18
CA LYS A 456 6.05 28.25 -29.73
C LYS A 456 4.52 28.37 -29.83
N THR A 457 3.80 27.25 -29.95
CA THR A 457 2.34 27.23 -30.07
C THR A 457 1.63 27.15 -28.72
N TYR A 458 2.36 26.95 -27.60
CA TYR A 458 1.76 26.82 -26.27
C TYR A 458 0.88 28.01 -25.88
N PRO A 459 1.29 29.28 -26.09
CA PRO A 459 0.42 30.41 -25.77
C PRO A 459 -0.94 30.35 -26.48
N ASN A 460 -0.95 29.93 -27.76
CA ASN A 460 -2.19 29.78 -28.53
C ASN A 460 -3.04 28.64 -27.97
N LYS A 461 -2.43 27.48 -27.65
CA LYS A 461 -3.14 26.35 -27.04
C LYS A 461 -3.75 26.69 -25.68
N VAL A 462 -3.03 27.45 -24.84
CA VAL A 462 -3.55 27.94 -23.55
C VAL A 462 -4.78 28.81 -23.75
N LYS A 463 -4.72 29.76 -24.69
CA LYS A 463 -5.85 30.65 -25.01
C LYS A 463 -7.06 29.88 -25.53
N GLU A 464 -6.84 28.94 -26.42
CA GLU A 464 -7.87 28.10 -27.02
C GLU A 464 -8.58 27.23 -25.97
N MET A 465 -7.81 26.51 -25.16
CA MET A 465 -8.30 25.71 -24.05
C MET A 465 -9.07 26.55 -23.02
N GLY A 466 -8.56 27.72 -22.65
CA GLY A 466 -9.24 28.66 -21.75
C GLY A 466 -10.58 29.14 -22.32
N GLY A 467 -10.63 29.40 -23.63
CA GLY A 467 -11.85 29.75 -24.35
C GLY A 467 -12.88 28.64 -24.34
N ILE A 468 -12.47 27.40 -24.67
CA ILE A 468 -13.35 26.22 -24.70
C ILE A 468 -13.87 25.89 -23.31
N TYR A 469 -13.00 25.89 -22.30
CA TYR A 469 -13.40 25.68 -20.91
C TYR A 469 -14.45 26.72 -20.43
N SER A 470 -14.23 27.99 -20.78
CA SER A 470 -15.17 29.06 -20.45
C SER A 470 -16.50 28.89 -21.19
N ALA A 471 -16.48 28.46 -22.45
CA ALA A 471 -17.67 28.19 -23.23
C ALA A 471 -18.46 27.00 -22.66
N PHE A 472 -17.77 25.91 -22.28
CA PHE A 472 -18.37 24.76 -21.60
C PHE A 472 -19.10 25.20 -20.32
N LYS A 473 -18.44 25.98 -19.47
CA LYS A 473 -19.07 26.49 -18.23
C LYS A 473 -20.30 27.35 -18.49
N LYS A 474 -20.27 28.18 -19.55
CA LYS A 474 -21.41 29.02 -19.93
C LYS A 474 -22.63 28.22 -20.40
N LEU A 475 -22.44 26.99 -20.90
CA LEU A 475 -23.56 26.11 -21.25
C LEU A 475 -24.31 25.58 -20.03
N PHE A 476 -23.66 25.58 -18.85
CA PHE A 476 -24.21 24.98 -17.63
C PHE A 476 -24.12 25.94 -16.42
N PRO A 477 -24.77 27.12 -16.47
CA PRO A 477 -24.67 28.14 -15.43
C PRO A 477 -25.41 27.78 -14.13
N GLY A 478 -26.42 26.91 -14.19
CA GLY A 478 -27.27 26.57 -13.05
C GLY A 478 -27.77 25.12 -13.04
N LYS A 479 -28.56 24.77 -12.01
CA LYS A 479 -29.09 23.41 -11.81
C LYS A 479 -29.96 22.93 -12.98
N THR A 480 -30.70 23.83 -13.62
CA THR A 480 -31.62 23.50 -14.72
C THR A 480 -30.88 22.96 -15.95
N GLU A 481 -29.81 23.63 -16.38
CA GLU A 481 -29.01 23.19 -17.54
C GLU A 481 -28.24 21.92 -17.22
N LYS A 482 -27.76 21.77 -15.98
CA LYS A 482 -27.13 20.53 -15.51
C LYS A 482 -28.08 19.34 -15.57
N ALA A 483 -29.32 19.51 -15.11
CA ALA A 483 -30.37 18.50 -15.18
C ALA A 483 -30.76 18.15 -16.63
N LYS A 484 -30.68 19.11 -17.56
CA LYS A 484 -30.89 18.82 -18.99
C LYS A 484 -29.83 17.87 -19.53
N LEU A 485 -28.56 18.05 -19.14
CA LEU A 485 -27.49 17.15 -19.55
C LEU A 485 -27.65 15.76 -18.94
N GLU A 486 -27.93 15.68 -17.64
CA GLU A 486 -28.21 14.40 -16.94
C GLU A 486 -29.33 13.61 -17.62
N LYS A 487 -30.47 14.27 -17.87
CA LYS A 487 -31.61 13.65 -18.56
C LYS A 487 -31.26 13.18 -19.96
N ARG A 488 -30.50 14.00 -20.70
CA ARG A 488 -30.10 13.70 -22.07
C ARG A 488 -29.15 12.51 -22.13
N LEU A 489 -28.24 12.39 -21.16
CA LEU A 489 -27.29 11.28 -21.05
C LEU A 489 -27.88 10.04 -20.37
N MET A 490 -29.10 10.14 -19.83
CA MET A 490 -29.70 9.13 -18.96
C MET A 490 -28.74 8.74 -17.81
N ASN A 491 -28.01 9.71 -17.28
CA ASN A 491 -27.02 9.53 -16.22
C ASN A 491 -27.11 10.70 -15.22
N ASP A 492 -27.68 10.43 -14.05
CA ASP A 492 -27.83 11.39 -12.95
C ASP A 492 -26.49 11.66 -12.22
N LYS A 493 -25.48 10.80 -12.41
CA LYS A 493 -24.15 10.92 -11.80
C LYS A 493 -23.10 11.53 -12.71
N ILE A 494 -23.46 11.96 -13.92
CA ILE A 494 -22.47 12.46 -14.89
C ILE A 494 -21.62 13.62 -14.34
N TRP A 495 -22.21 14.51 -13.54
CA TRP A 495 -21.48 15.62 -12.95
C TRP A 495 -20.50 15.19 -11.88
N GLU A 496 -20.79 14.12 -11.15
CA GLU A 496 -19.83 13.50 -10.22
C GLU A 496 -18.67 12.90 -11.01
N GLU A 497 -18.98 12.14 -12.09
CA GLU A 497 -17.99 11.48 -12.95
C GLU A 497 -16.98 12.45 -13.58
N ILE A 498 -17.40 13.63 -14.03
CA ILE A 498 -16.52 14.61 -14.70
C ILE A 498 -15.97 15.69 -13.76
N SER A 499 -16.38 15.71 -12.48
CA SER A 499 -16.05 16.80 -11.55
C SER A 499 -14.54 16.95 -11.31
N GLU A 500 -13.86 15.83 -11.09
CA GLU A 500 -12.43 15.77 -10.83
C GLU A 500 -11.64 16.31 -12.03
N ASP A 501 -11.94 15.81 -13.23
CA ASP A 501 -11.33 16.24 -14.49
C ASP A 501 -11.51 17.76 -14.68
N MET A 502 -12.73 18.26 -14.45
CA MET A 502 -13.04 19.69 -14.63
C MET A 502 -12.36 20.60 -13.60
N GLU A 503 -12.13 20.15 -12.37
CA GLU A 503 -11.34 20.88 -11.38
C GLU A 503 -9.85 20.84 -11.71
N ASN A 504 -9.31 19.72 -12.23
CA ASN A 504 -7.94 19.66 -12.73
C ASN A 504 -7.72 20.65 -13.88
N VAL A 505 -8.64 20.71 -14.85
CA VAL A 505 -8.59 21.68 -15.94
C VAL A 505 -8.58 23.12 -15.40
N LYS A 506 -9.49 23.44 -14.47
CA LYS A 506 -9.60 24.78 -13.86
C LYS A 506 -8.30 25.24 -13.21
N ARG A 507 -7.73 24.40 -12.34
CA ARG A 507 -6.54 24.72 -11.55
C ARG A 507 -5.35 24.97 -12.49
N ASN A 508 -5.16 24.11 -13.47
CA ASN A 508 -4.03 24.20 -14.40
C ASN A 508 -4.17 25.40 -15.36
N ILE A 509 -5.37 25.72 -15.86
CA ILE A 509 -5.61 26.94 -16.65
C ILE A 509 -5.27 28.19 -15.84
N ALA A 510 -5.64 28.23 -14.55
CA ALA A 510 -5.33 29.36 -13.69
C ALA A 510 -3.82 29.55 -13.51
N VAL A 511 -3.06 28.47 -13.33
CA VAL A 511 -1.59 28.53 -13.24
C VAL A 511 -0.98 28.99 -14.56
N LEU A 512 -1.45 28.46 -15.70
CA LEU A 512 -0.97 28.83 -17.03
C LEU A 512 -1.25 30.29 -17.41
N SER A 513 -2.30 30.86 -16.82
CA SER A 513 -2.74 32.24 -17.01
C SER A 513 -2.17 33.20 -15.95
N SER A 514 -1.37 32.70 -15.01
CA SER A 514 -0.74 33.52 -13.97
C SER A 514 0.51 34.25 -14.49
N ASP A 515 0.78 35.45 -13.98
CA ASP A 515 1.98 36.23 -14.27
C ASP A 515 3.23 35.74 -13.50
N ASN A 516 3.23 34.49 -13.04
CA ASN A 516 4.32 33.96 -12.23
C ASN A 516 5.64 33.93 -13.03
N ALA A 517 6.71 34.47 -12.44
CA ALA A 517 8.03 34.52 -13.07
C ALA A 517 8.56 33.14 -13.48
N SER A 518 8.22 32.09 -12.73
CA SER A 518 8.60 30.70 -13.04
C SER A 518 7.93 30.16 -14.32
N MET A 519 6.80 30.73 -14.74
CA MET A 519 6.02 30.34 -15.91
C MET A 519 6.41 31.09 -17.18
N LYS A 520 7.43 31.97 -17.13
CA LYS A 520 7.89 32.75 -18.30
C LYS A 520 8.44 31.85 -19.42
N LYS A 521 9.14 30.77 -19.09
CA LYS A 521 9.68 29.82 -20.08
C LYS A 521 8.60 28.81 -20.50
N ASN A 522 8.38 28.63 -21.81
CA ASN A 522 7.30 27.78 -22.32
C ASN A 522 7.41 26.32 -21.86
N VAL A 523 8.61 25.78 -21.77
CA VAL A 523 8.85 24.45 -21.21
C VAL A 523 8.31 24.23 -19.80
N ASN A 524 8.34 25.25 -18.93
CA ASN A 524 7.80 25.14 -17.57
C ASN A 524 6.26 25.13 -17.57
N LYS A 525 5.64 25.54 -18.68
CA LYS A 525 4.19 25.48 -18.87
C LYS A 525 3.71 24.07 -19.22
N PHE A 526 4.58 23.21 -19.75
CA PHE A 526 4.16 21.92 -20.28
C PHE A 526 3.47 21.02 -19.24
N PRO A 527 3.98 20.81 -18.00
CA PRO A 527 3.31 19.93 -17.04
C PRO A 527 1.85 20.32 -16.76
N PHE A 528 1.58 21.63 -16.66
CA PHE A 528 0.24 22.15 -16.45
C PHE A 528 -0.61 22.07 -17.73
N LEU A 529 0.02 22.30 -18.90
CA LEU A 529 -0.64 22.21 -20.20
C LEU A 529 -1.06 20.77 -20.51
N GLN A 530 -0.19 19.80 -20.27
CA GLN A 530 -0.47 18.38 -20.44
C GLN A 530 -1.73 17.98 -19.65
N VAL A 531 -1.71 18.19 -18.33
CA VAL A 531 -2.82 17.84 -17.44
C VAL A 531 -4.12 18.50 -17.91
N ALA A 532 -4.10 19.80 -18.19
CA ALA A 532 -5.31 20.50 -18.60
C ALA A 532 -5.86 20.01 -19.95
N ILE A 533 -4.98 19.70 -20.92
CA ILE A 533 -5.39 19.18 -22.23
C ILE A 533 -5.93 17.75 -22.10
N GLU A 534 -5.28 16.86 -21.34
CA GLU A 534 -5.70 15.46 -21.19
C GLU A 534 -7.09 15.37 -20.58
N HIS A 535 -7.31 16.04 -19.45
CA HIS A 535 -8.60 16.01 -18.76
C HIS A 535 -9.70 16.69 -19.59
N LEU A 536 -9.43 17.84 -20.22
CA LEU A 536 -10.46 18.50 -21.04
C LEU A 536 -10.80 17.67 -22.28
N SER A 537 -9.80 17.07 -22.93
CA SER A 537 -10.01 16.20 -24.10
C SER A 537 -10.84 14.99 -23.72
N GLN A 538 -10.51 14.34 -22.59
CA GLN A 538 -11.24 13.16 -22.12
C GLN A 538 -12.70 13.50 -21.79
N VAL A 539 -12.96 14.61 -21.09
CA VAL A 539 -14.34 15.06 -20.77
C VAL A 539 -15.14 15.31 -22.06
N LEU A 540 -14.57 16.05 -23.01
CA LEU A 540 -15.26 16.34 -24.27
C LEU A 540 -15.48 15.08 -25.11
N TYR A 541 -14.52 14.16 -25.13
CA TYR A 541 -14.64 12.86 -25.76
C TYR A 541 -15.77 12.03 -25.14
N ASP A 542 -15.76 11.84 -23.82
CA ASP A 542 -16.71 11.03 -23.08
C ASP A 542 -18.14 11.55 -23.29
N LEU A 543 -18.34 12.86 -23.11
CA LEU A 543 -19.66 13.47 -23.28
C LEU A 543 -20.14 13.40 -24.73
N SER A 544 -19.25 13.57 -25.71
CA SER A 544 -19.61 13.46 -27.13
C SER A 544 -20.04 12.05 -27.50
N MET A 545 -19.26 11.04 -27.09
CA MET A 545 -19.57 9.64 -27.36
C MET A 545 -20.86 9.20 -26.65
N GLN A 546 -21.03 9.55 -25.38
CA GLN A 546 -22.25 9.20 -24.64
C GLN A 546 -23.50 9.86 -25.25
N MET A 547 -23.42 11.11 -25.72
CA MET A 547 -24.55 11.71 -26.44
C MET A 547 -24.80 11.07 -27.80
N TYR A 548 -23.75 10.68 -28.51
CA TYR A 548 -23.88 10.09 -29.84
C TYR A 548 -24.63 8.75 -29.79
N ILE A 549 -24.25 7.85 -28.88
CA ILE A 549 -24.84 6.51 -28.80
C ILE A 549 -26.32 6.51 -28.38
N LEU A 550 -26.81 7.61 -27.80
CA LEU A 550 -28.19 7.75 -27.34
C LEU A 550 -29.14 8.25 -28.43
N PHE A 551 -28.66 8.56 -29.64
CA PHE A 551 -29.54 8.89 -30.75
C PHE A 551 -30.20 7.62 -31.33
N ASP A 552 -31.49 7.72 -31.63
CA ASP A 552 -32.25 6.64 -32.25
C ASP A 552 -31.64 6.23 -33.61
N GLY A 553 -31.57 4.91 -33.84
CA GLY A 553 -31.11 4.32 -35.09
C GLY A 553 -29.59 4.20 -35.24
N VAL A 554 -28.80 4.56 -34.23
CA VAL A 554 -27.34 4.33 -34.22
C VAL A 554 -27.05 2.83 -34.14
N ASP A 555 -26.38 2.29 -35.16
CA ASP A 555 -25.99 0.89 -35.25
C ASP A 555 -24.53 0.65 -34.84
N GLY A 556 -24.14 -0.61 -34.65
CA GLY A 556 -22.80 -0.97 -34.19
C GLY A 556 -21.67 -0.49 -35.12
N ARG A 557 -21.92 -0.42 -36.44
CA ARG A 557 -20.95 0.09 -37.41
C ARG A 557 -20.72 1.60 -37.23
N SER A 558 -21.80 2.36 -37.06
CA SER A 558 -21.73 3.80 -36.86
C SER A 558 -21.08 4.14 -35.51
N VAL A 559 -21.35 3.36 -34.46
CA VAL A 559 -20.61 3.46 -33.17
C VAL A 559 -19.13 3.23 -33.38
N ALA A 560 -18.73 2.18 -34.11
CA ALA A 560 -17.32 1.89 -34.35
C ALA A 560 -16.62 3.01 -35.13
N ASN A 561 -17.25 3.53 -36.18
CA ASN A 561 -16.75 4.67 -36.96
C ASN A 561 -16.59 5.92 -36.09
N MET A 562 -17.62 6.27 -35.32
CA MET A 562 -17.57 7.47 -34.48
C MET A 562 -16.54 7.32 -33.35
N THR A 563 -16.43 6.13 -32.77
CA THR A 563 -15.38 5.81 -31.79
C THR A 563 -14.00 6.04 -32.40
N ASN A 564 -13.75 5.56 -33.62
CA ASN A 564 -12.48 5.79 -34.30
C ASN A 564 -12.23 7.28 -34.56
N ILE A 565 -13.25 8.05 -34.98
CA ILE A 565 -13.11 9.49 -35.22
C ILE A 565 -12.76 10.23 -33.92
N LEU A 566 -13.63 10.10 -32.90
CA LEU A 566 -13.48 10.86 -31.66
C LEU A 566 -12.27 10.39 -30.84
N SER A 567 -11.92 9.09 -30.89
CA SER A 567 -10.70 8.61 -30.22
C SER A 567 -9.44 9.12 -30.92
N THR A 568 -9.46 9.30 -32.24
CA THR A 568 -8.37 9.99 -32.95
C THR A 568 -8.29 11.46 -32.53
N TYR A 569 -9.42 12.15 -32.32
CA TYR A 569 -9.40 13.50 -31.75
C TYR A 569 -8.76 13.54 -30.36
N ASN A 570 -9.14 12.57 -29.52
CA ASN A 570 -8.61 12.45 -28.16
C ASN A 570 -7.12 12.07 -28.15
N GLU A 571 -6.67 11.18 -29.04
CA GLU A 571 -5.27 10.77 -29.18
C GLU A 571 -4.38 11.93 -29.62
N PHE A 572 -4.81 12.68 -30.64
CA PHE A 572 -4.08 13.83 -31.17
C PHE A 572 -4.32 15.13 -30.40
N ARG A 573 -5.13 15.08 -29.33
CA ARG A 573 -5.42 16.23 -28.45
C ARG A 573 -6.05 17.41 -29.21
N ASP A 574 -6.90 17.12 -30.19
CA ASP A 574 -7.64 18.12 -30.99
C ASP A 574 -8.86 18.63 -30.21
N ILE A 575 -8.60 19.43 -29.17
CA ILE A 575 -9.63 20.02 -28.30
C ILE A 575 -10.68 20.80 -29.13
N PRO A 576 -10.33 21.61 -30.14
CA PRO A 576 -11.32 22.31 -30.97
C PRO A 576 -12.30 21.37 -31.64
N SER A 577 -11.81 20.26 -32.20
CA SER A 577 -12.68 19.28 -32.87
C SER A 577 -13.51 18.48 -31.88
N LEU A 578 -12.98 18.14 -30.70
CA LEU A 578 -13.77 17.55 -29.61
C LEU A 578 -14.87 18.49 -29.12
N TRP A 579 -14.56 19.77 -28.95
CA TRP A 579 -15.53 20.79 -28.57
C TRP A 579 -16.62 20.97 -29.63
N ALA A 580 -16.23 20.97 -30.91
CA ALA A 580 -17.17 21.05 -32.02
C ALA A 580 -18.09 19.83 -32.06
N ALA A 581 -17.56 18.62 -31.86
CA ALA A 581 -18.35 17.39 -31.77
C ALA A 581 -19.33 17.43 -30.59
N PHE A 582 -18.85 17.77 -29.40
CA PHE A 582 -19.68 17.92 -28.20
C PHE A 582 -20.81 18.93 -28.44
N SER A 583 -20.49 20.11 -28.96
CA SER A 583 -21.48 21.16 -29.25
C SER A 583 -22.49 20.72 -30.30
N HIS A 584 -22.05 19.99 -31.32
CA HIS A 584 -22.91 19.45 -32.38
C HIS A 584 -23.93 18.46 -31.80
N TYR A 585 -23.49 17.50 -30.99
CA TYR A 585 -24.40 16.52 -30.42
C TYR A 585 -25.30 17.15 -29.36
N TYR A 586 -24.76 18.01 -28.48
CA TYR A 586 -25.53 18.68 -27.45
C TYR A 586 -26.66 19.58 -27.99
N SER A 587 -26.49 20.16 -29.18
CA SER A 587 -27.51 21.02 -29.80
C SER A 587 -28.56 20.25 -30.63
N LYS A 588 -28.30 18.99 -31.01
CA LYS A 588 -29.22 18.20 -31.84
C LYS A 588 -30.21 17.39 -31.03
N THR A 589 -31.38 17.13 -31.59
CA THR A 589 -32.41 16.23 -31.00
C THR A 589 -32.55 14.91 -31.76
N SER A 590 -32.10 14.83 -33.02
CA SER A 590 -32.08 13.59 -33.82
C SER A 590 -30.93 13.59 -34.84
N LEU A 591 -30.55 12.41 -35.31
CA LEU A 591 -29.56 12.19 -36.37
C LEU A 591 -30.21 11.48 -37.57
N GLN A 592 -30.74 12.27 -38.51
CA GLN A 592 -31.47 11.73 -39.67
C GLN A 592 -30.59 10.90 -40.64
N ASN A 593 -29.28 11.16 -40.68
CA ASN A 593 -28.35 10.43 -41.55
C ASN A 593 -26.97 10.27 -40.88
N LEU A 594 -26.63 9.05 -40.50
CA LEU A 594 -25.38 8.71 -39.81
C LEU A 594 -24.15 8.90 -40.71
N SER A 595 -24.23 8.53 -41.99
CA SER A 595 -23.12 8.73 -42.94
C SER A 595 -22.81 10.21 -43.20
N VAL A 596 -23.83 11.07 -43.17
CA VAL A 596 -23.64 12.52 -43.25
C VAL A 596 -23.05 13.05 -41.95
N ASN A 597 -23.45 12.49 -40.79
CA ASN A 597 -22.85 12.85 -39.52
C ASN A 597 -21.35 12.53 -39.48
N GLU A 598 -20.96 11.34 -39.93
CA GLU A 598 -19.55 10.94 -40.04
C GLU A 598 -18.75 11.92 -40.91
N LYS A 599 -19.27 12.26 -42.10
CA LYS A 599 -18.63 13.26 -42.97
C LYS A 599 -18.49 14.63 -42.31
N ILE A 600 -19.54 15.12 -41.64
CA ILE A 600 -19.49 16.38 -40.89
C ILE A 600 -18.40 16.30 -39.82
N MET A 601 -18.32 15.20 -39.07
CA MET A 601 -17.27 15.07 -38.07
C MET A 601 -15.89 15.12 -38.71
N LEU A 602 -15.64 14.39 -39.80
CA LEU A 602 -14.36 14.44 -40.53
C LEU A 602 -14.02 15.86 -41.08
N GLU A 603 -15.03 16.63 -41.50
CA GLU A 603 -14.86 18.01 -41.97
C GLU A 603 -14.58 19.00 -40.82
N LEU A 604 -15.03 18.68 -39.60
CA LEU A 604 -14.80 19.48 -38.39
C LEU A 604 -13.39 19.32 -37.81
N THR A 605 -12.58 18.37 -38.30
CA THR A 605 -11.21 18.17 -37.81
C THR A 605 -10.35 19.41 -38.04
N LYS A 606 -9.69 19.92 -37.00
CA LYS A 606 -8.89 21.17 -37.07
C LYS A 606 -7.40 20.90 -37.13
N GLU A 607 -6.91 19.88 -36.44
CA GLU A 607 -5.49 19.54 -36.36
C GLU A 607 -5.03 18.78 -37.62
N PRO A 608 -4.03 19.26 -38.38
CA PRO A 608 -3.59 18.63 -39.63
C PRO A 608 -3.14 17.17 -39.48
N ARG A 609 -2.48 16.84 -38.36
CA ARG A 609 -2.04 15.46 -38.08
C ARG A 609 -3.23 14.53 -37.85
N CYS A 610 -4.24 15.04 -37.15
CA CYS A 610 -5.49 14.33 -36.93
C CYS A 610 -6.23 14.08 -38.25
N GLN A 611 -6.29 15.09 -39.13
CA GLN A 611 -6.87 14.95 -40.47
C GLN A 611 -6.16 13.87 -41.30
N ALA A 612 -4.82 13.83 -41.26
CA ALA A 612 -4.04 12.83 -41.97
C ALA A 612 -4.38 11.42 -41.48
N ARG A 613 -4.43 11.21 -40.16
CA ARG A 613 -4.76 9.91 -39.57
C ARG A 613 -6.18 9.46 -39.90
N LEU A 614 -7.14 10.37 -39.82
CA LEU A 614 -8.53 10.06 -40.18
C LEU A 614 -8.67 9.72 -41.67
N LYS A 615 -7.94 10.41 -42.55
CA LYS A 615 -7.90 10.04 -43.97
C LYS A 615 -7.38 8.62 -44.19
N GLU A 616 -6.39 8.16 -43.43
CA GLU A 616 -5.91 6.78 -43.50
C GLU A 616 -6.96 5.77 -43.03
N LEU A 617 -7.61 6.04 -41.89
CA LEU A 617 -8.62 5.15 -41.31
C LEU A 617 -9.88 5.01 -42.17
N PHE A 618 -10.23 6.06 -42.92
CA PHE A 618 -11.43 6.12 -43.76
C PHE A 618 -11.11 6.19 -45.26
N LYS A 619 -9.89 5.80 -45.67
CA LYS A 619 -9.56 5.61 -47.08
C LYS A 619 -10.57 4.63 -47.67
N LYS A 620 -11.26 5.06 -48.72
CA LYS A 620 -11.95 4.11 -49.59
C LYS A 620 -10.85 3.32 -50.28
N ASP A 621 -10.93 1.99 -50.25
CA ASP A 621 -10.27 1.19 -51.26
C ASP A 621 -10.87 1.66 -52.59
N ASP A 622 -10.11 2.48 -53.33
CA ASP A 622 -10.48 2.95 -54.67
C ASP A 622 -10.43 1.80 -55.68
#